data_AF-A0A858U3S7-F1
#
_entry.id   AF-A0A858U3S7-F1
#
_cell.length_a   1.000
_cell.length_b   1.000
_cell.length_c   1.000
_cell.angle_alpha   90.00
_cell.angle_beta   90.00
_cell.angle_gamma   90.00
#
_symmetry.space_group_name_H-M   'P 1'
#
loop_
_entity.id
_entity.type
_entity.pdbx_description
1 polymer ?
#
loop_
_entity_poly.entity_id
_entity_poly.type
_entity_poly.pdbx_seq_one_letter_code
_entity_poly.pdbx_strand_id
1 'polypeptide(L)'
;MLFNTQIQQNIDIQQLYKLKPLIKTESKVNDITYLHNAAIDFSIERHLNSENIVLNLKYNNFNYANVAIQIILNNEPLPITNFSTQNTELRIITGLNKIKPFKYSDLRHIVINIYDKTHKKLNKVWHTHSEIIHPKQKQDFQVTSNGWEVRIPLKIKFKLVANNYAYLFNNNKCINIDYAAISFIPIPIRQYKYNQTLFIIKGAIKNEYNQFVRKLDNHHLQKTKYKIINLPHLNKEQDLLFEYNEDYLNSNDDTIGKLVFINNTYYDYKDQQTKLGFGFNSRPGYLVPYNFKGIFYPTLIINLFKDINNLLITMPHNIKKPILHPEYGRIKLTIDEDIDIKNKLMQMNYTNQEILNILEYEYTLEELITLSKNEYLITNVN
;
A
#
# COMPACT_ATOMS: atom_id res chain seq x y z
N MET A 1 16.32 6.28 -28.82
CA MET A 1 15.07 7.05 -28.61
C MET A 1 15.24 7.88 -27.35
N LEU A 2 15.26 9.21 -27.53
CA LEU A 2 15.51 10.22 -26.51
C LEU A 2 14.25 10.41 -25.66
N PHE A 3 14.31 10.15 -24.36
CA PHE A 3 13.34 10.72 -23.42
C PHE A 3 13.91 12.02 -22.89
N ASN A 4 13.40 13.11 -23.46
CA ASN A 4 13.72 14.46 -23.07
C ASN A 4 12.92 14.83 -21.80
N THR A 5 13.63 15.51 -20.90
CA THR A 5 13.23 16.04 -19.60
C THR A 5 12.04 17.00 -19.65
N GLN A 6 11.16 16.93 -18.62
CA GLN A 6 10.75 18.04 -17.75
C GLN A 6 9.39 17.74 -17.10
N ILE A 7 9.40 17.24 -15.86
CA ILE A 7 8.39 17.61 -14.86
C ILE A 7 9.14 17.82 -13.53
N GLN A 8 9.79 18.98 -13.41
CA GLN A 8 9.95 19.62 -12.11
C GLN A 8 8.62 20.33 -11.83
N GLN A 9 7.71 19.63 -11.15
CA GLN A 9 6.67 20.31 -10.38
C GLN A 9 7.04 20.10 -8.91
N ASN A 10 7.39 21.21 -8.26
CA ASN A 10 7.22 21.36 -6.82
C ASN A 10 5.73 21.15 -6.52
N ILE A 11 5.35 19.89 -6.29
CA ILE A 11 4.07 19.54 -5.69
C ILE A 11 4.33 19.43 -4.20
N ASP A 12 3.57 20.20 -3.44
CA ASP A 12 3.46 20.12 -1.99
C ASP A 12 3.62 18.68 -1.47
N ILE A 13 4.59 18.54 -0.57
CA ILE A 13 4.96 17.31 0.12
C ILE A 13 3.80 16.94 1.06
N GLN A 14 2.74 16.26 0.58
CA GLN A 14 1.78 15.52 1.43
C GLN A 14 0.70 14.67 0.75
N GLN A 15 0.80 14.29 -0.53
CA GLN A 15 -0.26 13.48 -1.15
C GLN A 15 0.05 11.97 -1.11
N LEU A 16 -0.62 11.26 -0.19
CA LEU A 16 -0.86 9.82 -0.34
C LEU A 16 -1.79 9.62 -1.53
N TYR A 17 -1.33 8.92 -2.57
CA TYR A 17 -2.19 8.49 -3.66
C TYR A 17 -3.26 7.53 -3.12
N LYS A 18 -4.51 7.73 -3.55
CA LYS A 18 -5.68 6.97 -3.07
C LYS A 18 -6.42 6.37 -4.25
N LEU A 19 -6.48 5.04 -4.30
CA LEU A 19 -7.47 4.32 -5.11
C LEU A 19 -8.78 4.22 -4.34
N LYS A 20 -9.86 4.80 -4.88
CA LYS A 20 -11.21 4.80 -4.26
C LYS A 20 -12.27 4.59 -5.34
N PRO A 21 -13.17 3.61 -5.22
CA PRO A 21 -14.34 3.50 -6.10
C PRO A 21 -15.24 4.72 -6.02
N LEU A 22 -15.77 5.14 -7.17
CA LEU A 22 -16.72 6.24 -7.27
C LEU A 22 -18.13 5.67 -7.11
N ILE A 23 -18.92 6.23 -6.17
CA ILE A 23 -20.33 5.88 -6.00
C ILE A 23 -21.16 7.09 -6.38
N LYS A 24 -21.99 6.94 -7.41
CA LYS A 24 -23.00 7.93 -7.82
C LYS A 24 -24.35 7.49 -7.27
N THR A 25 -25.20 8.43 -6.89
CA THR A 25 -26.49 8.09 -6.29
C THR A 25 -27.54 9.09 -6.63
N GLU A 26 -28.71 8.56 -6.96
CA GLU A 26 -29.94 9.30 -7.18
C GLU A 26 -30.97 8.75 -6.20
N SER A 27 -31.64 9.65 -5.48
CA SER A 27 -32.70 9.27 -4.54
C SER A 27 -33.93 10.11 -4.82
N LYS A 28 -35.09 9.46 -4.84
CA LYS A 28 -36.38 10.09 -5.05
C LYS A 28 -37.33 9.70 -3.93
N VAL A 29 -37.89 10.72 -3.29
CA VAL A 29 -39.00 10.59 -2.35
C VAL A 29 -40.29 10.85 -3.13
N ASN A 30 -41.20 9.88 -3.15
CA ASN A 30 -42.49 10.05 -3.84
C ASN A 30 -43.59 10.49 -2.85
N ASP A 31 -43.59 9.93 -1.65
CA ASP A 31 -44.54 10.27 -0.58
C ASP A 31 -43.96 9.81 0.77
N ILE A 32 -43.79 10.72 1.74
CA ILE A 32 -43.27 10.43 3.09
C ILE A 32 -44.30 10.58 4.18
N THR A 33 -45.56 10.90 3.83
CA THR A 33 -46.63 11.17 4.78
C THR A 33 -46.80 10.02 5.78
N TYR A 34 -46.56 8.79 5.32
CA TYR A 34 -46.71 7.55 6.07
C TYR A 34 -45.44 7.08 6.80
N LEU A 35 -44.30 7.73 6.56
CA LEU A 35 -43.02 7.42 7.21
C LEU A 35 -42.69 8.44 8.33
N HIS A 36 -43.66 9.25 8.77
CA HIS A 36 -43.43 10.27 9.79
C HIS A 36 -42.80 9.66 11.07
N ASN A 37 -41.61 10.14 11.45
CA ASN A 37 -40.77 9.63 12.54
C ASN A 37 -40.23 8.20 12.31
N ALA A 38 -40.02 7.79 11.06
CA ALA A 38 -39.32 6.56 10.73
C ALA A 38 -37.85 6.81 10.39
N ALA A 39 -36.97 5.96 10.89
CA ALA A 39 -35.58 5.86 10.49
C ALA A 39 -35.31 4.47 9.92
N ILE A 40 -34.79 4.42 8.70
CA ILE A 40 -34.37 3.20 8.02
C ILE A 40 -32.87 3.32 7.77
N ASP A 41 -32.12 2.47 8.44
CA ASP A 41 -30.70 2.29 8.22
C ASP A 41 -30.50 0.98 7.46
N PHE A 42 -29.87 1.04 6.31
CA PHE A 42 -29.48 -0.13 5.53
C PHE A 42 -27.97 -0.12 5.33
N SER A 43 -27.35 -1.29 5.39
CA SER A 43 -25.93 -1.39 5.08
C SER A 43 -25.59 -2.66 4.31
N ILE A 44 -24.70 -2.49 3.34
CA ILE A 44 -24.08 -3.57 2.58
C ILE A 44 -22.63 -3.66 3.06
N GLU A 45 -22.32 -4.73 3.78
CA GLU A 45 -21.01 -4.99 4.35
C GLU A 45 -20.32 -6.14 3.62
N ARG A 46 -19.06 -5.92 3.26
CA ARG A 46 -18.18 -6.90 2.66
C ARG A 46 -17.46 -7.67 3.76
N HIS A 47 -17.53 -8.99 3.73
CA HIS A 47 -16.51 -9.80 4.36
C HIS A 47 -15.31 -9.90 3.44
N LEU A 48 -14.20 -9.29 3.84
CA LEU A 48 -12.94 -9.39 3.08
C LEU A 48 -12.55 -10.88 2.84
N ASN A 49 -12.92 -11.79 3.78
CA ASN A 49 -12.56 -13.23 3.85
C ASN A 49 -13.20 -14.09 2.78
N SER A 50 -14.40 -13.75 2.37
CA SER A 50 -15.18 -14.58 1.45
C SER A 50 -15.69 -13.81 0.25
N GLU A 51 -15.57 -12.48 0.24
CA GLU A 51 -16.29 -11.56 -0.63
C GLU A 51 -17.81 -11.61 -0.49
N ASN A 52 -18.31 -12.41 0.47
CA ASN A 52 -19.72 -12.47 0.76
C ASN A 52 -20.19 -11.11 1.26
N ILE A 53 -21.42 -10.80 0.89
CA ILE A 53 -22.10 -9.61 1.32
C ILE A 53 -23.00 -9.95 2.51
N VAL A 54 -22.93 -9.12 3.55
CA VAL A 54 -23.93 -9.04 4.61
C VAL A 54 -24.77 -7.79 4.40
N LEU A 55 -26.07 -7.99 4.37
CA LEU A 55 -27.05 -6.93 4.32
C LEU A 55 -27.63 -6.78 5.72
N ASN A 56 -27.44 -5.63 6.35
CA ASN A 56 -28.09 -5.30 7.61
C ASN A 56 -29.12 -4.22 7.37
N LEU A 57 -30.35 -4.47 7.76
CA LEU A 57 -31.47 -3.56 7.63
C LEU A 57 -32.07 -3.32 9.01
N LYS A 58 -32.06 -2.08 9.46
CA LYS A 58 -32.64 -1.65 10.73
C LYS A 58 -33.75 -0.65 10.45
N TYR A 59 -34.94 -0.95 10.97
CA TYR A 59 -36.11 -0.11 10.86
C TYR A 59 -36.58 0.31 12.24
N ASN A 60 -36.50 1.60 12.52
CA ASN A 60 -37.04 2.20 13.74
C ASN A 60 -38.21 3.08 13.33
N ASN A 61 -39.39 2.83 13.89
CA ASN A 61 -40.53 3.70 13.67
C ASN A 61 -41.28 3.87 15.00
N PHE A 62 -41.53 5.11 15.38
CA PHE A 62 -42.26 5.46 16.59
C PHE A 62 -43.79 5.38 16.41
N ASN A 63 -44.28 5.30 15.17
CA ASN A 63 -45.70 5.38 14.79
C ASN A 63 -46.27 4.09 14.14
N TYR A 64 -45.59 2.94 14.24
CA TYR A 64 -46.07 1.63 13.74
C TYR A 64 -46.45 1.56 12.25
N ALA A 65 -45.76 2.25 11.34
CA ALA A 65 -46.05 2.13 9.91
C ALA A 65 -45.64 0.74 9.38
N ASN A 66 -46.54 0.11 8.62
CA ASN A 66 -46.31 -1.18 7.98
C ASN A 66 -45.63 -0.96 6.62
N VAL A 67 -44.37 -1.37 6.50
CA VAL A 67 -43.56 -1.11 5.31
C VAL A 67 -43.01 -2.40 4.72
N ALA A 68 -42.92 -2.45 3.40
CA ALA A 68 -42.21 -3.47 2.65
C ALA A 68 -40.95 -2.87 2.06
N ILE A 69 -39.82 -3.54 2.23
CA ILE A 69 -38.53 -3.12 1.68
C ILE A 69 -38.08 -4.16 0.66
N GLN A 70 -37.81 -3.69 -0.56
CA GLN A 70 -37.25 -4.50 -1.64
C GLN A 70 -35.86 -3.96 -1.98
N ILE A 71 -34.89 -4.86 -1.98
CA ILE A 71 -33.51 -4.58 -2.38
C ILE A 71 -33.26 -5.28 -3.71
N ILE A 72 -32.61 -4.58 -4.64
CA ILE A 72 -32.20 -5.14 -5.93
C ILE A 72 -30.70 -4.89 -6.07
N LEU A 73 -29.93 -5.95 -6.30
CA LEU A 73 -28.48 -5.89 -6.51
C LEU A 73 -28.18 -6.32 -7.94
N ASN A 74 -27.54 -5.47 -8.75
CA ASN A 74 -27.26 -5.74 -10.17
C ASN A 74 -28.48 -6.28 -10.96
N ASN A 75 -29.64 -5.67 -10.75
CA ASN A 75 -30.92 -6.08 -11.36
C ASN A 75 -31.49 -7.42 -10.85
N GLU A 76 -30.88 -8.06 -9.85
CA GLU A 76 -31.43 -9.23 -9.17
C GLU A 76 -32.18 -8.83 -7.89
N PRO A 77 -33.52 -9.00 -7.83
CA PRO A 77 -34.29 -8.65 -6.64
C PRO A 77 -34.11 -9.69 -5.53
N LEU A 78 -33.89 -9.21 -4.31
CA LEU A 78 -33.95 -10.03 -3.10
C LEU A 78 -35.39 -10.19 -2.62
N PRO A 79 -35.69 -11.23 -1.80
CA PRO A 79 -37.00 -11.38 -1.18
C PRO A 79 -37.42 -10.11 -0.44
N ILE A 80 -38.68 -9.72 -0.61
CA ILE A 80 -39.24 -8.53 0.04
C ILE A 80 -39.33 -8.78 1.55
N THR A 81 -38.74 -7.89 2.33
CA THR A 81 -38.84 -7.92 3.78
C THR A 81 -39.98 -7.03 4.24
N ASN A 82 -40.87 -7.58 5.08
CA ASN A 82 -41.99 -6.84 5.65
C ASN A 82 -41.69 -6.48 7.11
N PHE A 83 -42.05 -5.26 7.50
CA PHE A 83 -41.92 -4.77 8.86
C PHE A 83 -43.25 -4.24 9.36
N SER A 84 -43.74 -4.80 10.45
CA SER A 84 -45.02 -4.44 11.08
C SER A 84 -44.88 -4.04 12.55
N THR A 85 -43.66 -4.07 13.10
CA THR A 85 -43.38 -3.79 14.53
C THR A 85 -42.36 -2.67 14.67
N GLN A 86 -42.41 -1.96 15.80
CA GLN A 86 -41.38 -0.97 16.15
C GLN A 86 -40.03 -1.66 16.33
N ASN A 87 -38.94 -1.01 15.88
CA ASN A 87 -37.55 -1.42 16.09
C ASN A 87 -37.25 -2.86 15.65
N THR A 88 -37.20 -3.09 14.34
CA THR A 88 -36.82 -4.40 13.79
C THR A 88 -35.45 -4.33 13.14
N GLU A 89 -34.63 -5.37 13.36
CA GLU A 89 -33.34 -5.56 12.70
C GLU A 89 -33.34 -6.89 11.94
N LEU A 90 -32.96 -6.83 10.66
CA LEU A 90 -32.78 -7.99 9.81
C LEU A 90 -31.35 -8.06 9.31
N ARG A 91 -30.72 -9.22 9.48
CA ARG A 91 -29.41 -9.53 8.92
C ARG A 91 -29.54 -10.65 7.90
N ILE A 92 -29.22 -10.36 6.63
CA ILE A 92 -29.17 -11.34 5.54
C ILE A 92 -27.71 -11.55 5.16
N ILE A 93 -27.27 -12.80 5.10
CA ILE A 93 -25.94 -13.17 4.60
C ILE A 93 -26.13 -13.81 3.22
N THR A 94 -25.63 -13.17 2.16
CA THR A 94 -25.65 -13.75 0.81
C THR A 94 -24.82 -15.04 0.77
N GLY A 95 -25.30 -16.07 0.05
CA GLY A 95 -24.70 -17.41 0.07
C GLY A 95 -25.23 -18.35 1.16
N LEU A 96 -26.08 -17.86 2.07
CA LEU A 96 -26.96 -18.66 2.93
C LEU A 96 -28.41 -18.27 2.58
N ASN A 97 -29.34 -19.23 2.58
CA ASN A 97 -30.76 -19.07 2.21
C ASN A 97 -31.05 -18.66 0.75
N LYS A 98 -31.03 -19.63 -0.19
CA LYS A 98 -31.61 -19.56 -1.56
C LYS A 98 -31.23 -18.36 -2.47
N ILE A 99 -30.42 -17.42 -2.01
CA ILE A 99 -29.88 -16.29 -2.76
C ILE A 99 -28.52 -16.73 -3.29
N LYS A 100 -28.32 -16.63 -4.62
CA LYS A 100 -27.04 -16.99 -5.24
C LYS A 100 -25.90 -16.24 -4.54
N PRO A 101 -24.75 -16.89 -4.30
CA PRO A 101 -23.59 -16.21 -3.75
C PRO A 101 -23.23 -15.04 -4.66
N PHE A 102 -23.30 -13.84 -4.10
CA PHE A 102 -23.05 -12.58 -4.80
C PHE A 102 -21.80 -11.95 -4.20
N LYS A 103 -20.80 -11.64 -5.03
CA LYS A 103 -19.55 -11.06 -4.57
C LYS A 103 -19.66 -9.55 -4.54
N TYR A 104 -19.10 -8.94 -3.49
CA TYR A 104 -19.04 -7.47 -3.39
C TYR A 104 -18.31 -6.82 -4.56
N SER A 105 -17.31 -7.50 -5.11
CA SER A 105 -16.51 -7.08 -6.26
C SER A 105 -17.30 -6.94 -7.55
N ASP A 106 -18.38 -7.69 -7.68
CA ASP A 106 -19.28 -7.66 -8.82
C ASP A 106 -20.37 -6.59 -8.66
N LEU A 107 -20.52 -5.97 -7.48
CA LEU A 107 -21.57 -4.98 -7.22
C LEU A 107 -21.40 -3.74 -8.10
N ARG A 108 -22.40 -3.44 -8.92
CA ARG A 108 -22.45 -2.28 -9.84
C ARG A 108 -23.67 -1.41 -9.58
N HIS A 109 -24.81 -2.02 -9.28
CA HIS A 109 -26.06 -1.31 -9.05
C HIS A 109 -26.70 -1.76 -7.75
N ILE A 110 -27.12 -0.80 -6.94
CA ILE A 110 -27.94 -1.02 -5.75
C ILE A 110 -29.21 -0.21 -5.92
N VAL A 111 -30.36 -0.87 -5.85
CA VAL A 111 -31.65 -0.20 -5.78
C VAL A 111 -32.36 -0.60 -4.51
N ILE A 112 -32.88 0.37 -3.77
CA ILE A 112 -33.72 0.15 -2.60
C ILE A 112 -35.06 0.82 -2.85
N ASN A 113 -36.12 0.02 -2.74
CA ASN A 113 -37.49 0.49 -2.82
C ASN A 113 -38.15 0.26 -1.47
N ILE A 114 -38.77 1.30 -0.94
CA ILE A 114 -39.66 1.20 0.22
C ILE A 114 -41.09 1.38 -0.28
N TYR A 115 -41.96 0.47 0.15
CA TYR A 115 -43.37 0.49 -0.12
C TYR A 115 -44.14 0.63 1.17
N ASP A 116 -45.19 1.44 1.13
CA ASP A 116 -46.22 1.46 2.16
C ASP A 116 -47.19 0.29 1.94
N LYS A 117 -47.53 -0.40 3.04
CA LYS A 117 -48.50 -1.52 3.07
C LYS A 117 -49.79 -1.20 3.81
N THR A 118 -50.00 0.04 4.25
CA THR A 118 -51.25 0.43 4.93
C THR A 118 -52.48 0.29 4.01
N HIS A 119 -52.29 0.29 2.69
CA HIS A 119 -53.33 0.06 1.69
C HIS A 119 -53.13 -1.28 0.94
N LYS A 120 -54.22 -1.83 0.36
CA LYS A 120 -54.19 -3.10 -0.41
C LYS A 120 -53.21 -3.08 -1.61
N LYS A 121 -52.71 -1.92 -2.03
CA LYS A 121 -51.71 -1.75 -3.09
C LYS A 121 -50.40 -1.22 -2.50
N LEU A 122 -49.27 -1.79 -2.93
CA LEU A 122 -47.93 -1.35 -2.56
C LEU A 122 -47.62 0.00 -3.23
N ASN A 123 -47.74 1.09 -2.49
CA ASN A 123 -47.35 2.42 -2.96
C ASN A 123 -45.87 2.65 -2.68
N LYS A 124 -45.07 2.90 -3.72
CA LYS A 124 -43.63 3.17 -3.59
C LYS A 124 -43.41 4.56 -2.98
N VAL A 125 -43.02 4.60 -1.71
CA VAL A 125 -42.82 5.83 -0.93
C VAL A 125 -41.42 6.42 -1.09
N TRP A 126 -40.41 5.55 -1.22
CA TRP A 126 -39.02 5.96 -1.43
C TRP A 126 -38.29 5.02 -2.38
N HIS A 127 -37.39 5.63 -3.15
CA HIS A 127 -36.53 4.96 -4.08
C HIS A 127 -35.13 5.56 -4.01
N THR A 128 -34.12 4.71 -3.93
CA THR A 128 -32.74 5.11 -4.18
C THR A 128 -32.09 4.16 -5.16
N HIS A 129 -31.28 4.72 -6.05
CA HIS A 129 -30.45 4.02 -7.00
C HIS A 129 -29.02 4.51 -6.84
N SER A 130 -28.11 3.59 -6.57
CA SER A 130 -26.68 3.85 -6.50
C SER A 130 -25.93 3.04 -7.54
N GLU A 131 -25.09 3.72 -8.29
CA GLU A 131 -24.15 3.12 -9.24
C GLU A 131 -22.74 3.12 -8.60
N ILE A 132 -22.10 1.95 -8.60
CA ILE A 132 -20.73 1.74 -8.12
C ILE A 132 -19.82 1.57 -9.33
N ILE A 133 -18.99 2.58 -9.57
CA ILE A 133 -17.98 2.59 -10.62
C ILE A 133 -16.66 2.17 -9.98
N HIS A 134 -16.27 0.92 -10.24
CA HIS A 134 -14.97 0.40 -9.84
C HIS A 134 -13.88 0.96 -10.77
N PRO A 135 -12.74 1.41 -10.23
CA PRO A 135 -11.64 1.89 -11.06
C PRO A 135 -11.17 0.77 -11.99
N LYS A 136 -10.90 1.11 -13.27
CA LYS A 136 -10.37 0.15 -14.26
C LYS A 136 -9.04 -0.43 -13.75
N GLN A 137 -8.95 -1.75 -13.67
CA GLN A 137 -7.79 -2.49 -13.18
C GLN A 137 -6.63 -2.48 -14.20
N LYS A 138 -5.55 -1.79 -13.81
CA LYS A 138 -4.15 -1.75 -14.29
C LYS A 138 -3.71 -0.29 -14.15
N GLN A 139 -3.21 0.05 -12.97
CA GLN A 139 -2.68 1.39 -12.71
C GLN A 139 -1.32 1.21 -12.08
N ASP A 140 -0.29 1.60 -12.83
CA ASP A 140 1.09 1.64 -12.34
C ASP A 140 1.22 2.91 -11.52
N PHE A 141 1.56 2.79 -10.24
CA PHE A 141 1.76 3.95 -9.37
C PHE A 141 3.25 4.12 -9.06
N GLN A 142 3.78 5.28 -9.41
CA GLN A 142 5.04 5.75 -8.87
C GLN A 142 4.77 6.47 -7.56
N VAL A 143 5.43 6.03 -6.49
CA VAL A 143 5.17 6.48 -5.13
C VAL A 143 6.32 7.36 -4.65
N THR A 144 5.96 8.46 -3.99
CA THR A 144 6.92 9.37 -3.34
C THR A 144 7.34 8.82 -1.98
N SER A 145 8.29 9.46 -1.30
CA SER A 145 8.82 9.02 0.00
C SER A 145 7.76 8.84 1.10
N ASN A 146 6.55 9.39 0.93
CA ASN A 146 5.50 9.41 1.94
C ASN A 146 4.65 8.13 1.97
N GLY A 147 4.86 7.22 1.03
CA GLY A 147 4.12 5.96 0.92
C GLY A 147 2.80 6.09 0.15
N TRP A 148 2.02 5.02 0.20
CA TRP A 148 0.82 4.87 -0.65
C TRP A 148 -0.33 4.20 0.11
N GLU A 149 -1.57 4.63 -0.10
CA GLU A 149 -2.75 4.10 0.62
C GLU A 149 -3.81 3.55 -0.35
N VAL A 150 -4.13 2.25 -0.20
CA VAL A 150 -5.32 1.66 -0.82
C VAL A 150 -6.54 2.01 0.01
N ARG A 151 -7.67 2.33 -0.63
CA ARG A 151 -8.98 2.33 0.05
C ARG A 151 -9.96 1.40 -0.62
N ILE A 152 -10.38 0.40 0.12
CA ILE A 152 -11.32 -0.62 -0.35
C ILE A 152 -12.64 -0.42 0.37
N PRO A 153 -13.77 -0.22 -0.33
CA PRO A 153 -15.06 -0.14 0.33
C PRO A 153 -15.32 -1.42 1.14
N LEU A 154 -15.57 -1.23 2.43
CA LEU A 154 -15.91 -2.31 3.37
C LEU A 154 -17.41 -2.30 3.63
N LYS A 155 -18.00 -1.13 3.85
CA LYS A 155 -19.41 -1.00 4.22
C LYS A 155 -20.02 0.23 3.56
N ILE A 156 -21.09 0.02 2.78
CA ILE A 156 -21.90 1.11 2.25
C ILE A 156 -23.14 1.21 3.14
N LYS A 157 -23.33 2.36 3.76
CA LYS A 157 -24.45 2.66 4.66
C LYS A 157 -25.39 3.61 3.97
N PHE A 158 -26.66 3.27 3.95
CA PHE A 158 -27.77 4.06 3.46
C PHE A 158 -28.62 4.44 4.66
N LYS A 159 -28.89 5.73 4.82
CA LYS A 159 -29.72 6.21 5.91
C LYS A 159 -30.85 7.07 5.37
N LEU A 160 -32.07 6.68 5.72
CA LEU A 160 -33.27 7.47 5.49
C LEU A 160 -33.84 7.85 6.86
N VAL A 161 -33.99 9.14 7.12
CA VAL A 161 -34.73 9.65 8.27
C VAL A 161 -35.90 10.45 7.74
N ALA A 162 -37.11 9.89 7.86
CA ALA A 162 -38.34 10.53 7.47
C ALA A 162 -38.85 11.40 8.63
N ASN A 163 -38.31 12.62 8.70
CA ASN A 163 -38.81 13.70 9.58
C ASN A 163 -39.49 14.79 8.74
N ASN A 164 -40.23 15.70 9.38
CA ASN A 164 -40.80 16.94 8.81
C ASN A 164 -39.78 17.89 8.14
N TYR A 165 -38.50 17.52 8.13
CA TYR A 165 -37.38 18.24 7.54
C TYR A 165 -36.85 17.58 6.26
N ALA A 166 -37.71 16.88 5.50
CA ALA A 166 -37.32 16.26 4.23
C ALA A 166 -36.63 17.24 3.25
N TYR A 167 -36.91 18.54 3.36
CA TYR A 167 -36.25 19.60 2.61
C TYR A 167 -34.75 19.79 2.95
N LEU A 168 -34.27 19.35 4.12
CA LEU A 168 -32.85 19.38 4.49
C LEU A 168 -32.02 18.28 3.81
N PHE A 169 -32.66 17.29 3.19
CA PHE A 169 -31.98 16.18 2.50
C PHE A 169 -31.64 16.47 1.03
N ASN A 170 -32.03 17.62 0.48
CA ASN A 170 -31.63 18.01 -0.88
C ASN A 170 -30.10 18.21 -1.01
N ASN A 171 -29.36 18.40 0.10
CA ASN A 171 -27.91 18.65 0.08
C ASN A 171 -27.05 17.66 0.89
N ASN A 172 -27.65 16.77 1.69
CA ASN A 172 -26.88 15.85 2.55
C ASN A 172 -26.97 14.41 2.04
N LYS A 173 -25.82 13.85 1.64
CA LYS A 173 -25.68 12.48 1.15
C LYS A 173 -26.32 11.48 2.12
N CYS A 174 -27.35 10.76 1.67
CA CYS A 174 -27.95 9.64 2.39
C CYS A 174 -27.04 8.40 2.45
N ILE A 175 -25.79 8.52 2.01
CA ILE A 175 -24.85 7.41 1.88
C ILE A 175 -23.54 7.77 2.57
N ASN A 176 -23.11 6.92 3.49
CA ASN A 176 -21.80 6.94 4.11
C ASN A 176 -21.07 5.65 3.77
N ILE A 177 -19.76 5.75 3.50
CA ILE A 177 -18.95 4.58 3.13
C ILE A 177 -17.81 4.45 4.11
N ASP A 178 -17.66 3.27 4.70
CA ASP A 178 -16.47 2.88 5.44
C ASP A 178 -15.53 2.14 4.49
N TYR A 179 -14.26 2.50 4.52
CA TYR A 179 -13.19 1.94 3.73
C TYR A 179 -12.21 1.20 4.63
N ALA A 180 -11.75 0.03 4.21
CA ALA A 180 -10.48 -0.52 4.65
C ALA A 180 -9.36 0.29 3.99
N ALA A 181 -8.65 1.09 4.79
CA ALA A 181 -7.50 1.86 4.38
C ALA A 181 -6.22 1.09 4.75
N ILE A 182 -5.38 0.79 3.76
CA ILE A 182 -4.13 0.06 3.94
C ILE A 182 -3.00 0.90 3.36
N SER A 183 -2.08 1.32 4.22
CA SER A 183 -0.95 2.17 3.84
C SER A 183 0.35 1.39 3.83
N PHE A 184 1.08 1.51 2.72
CA PHE A 184 2.42 0.97 2.51
C PHE A 184 3.41 2.11 2.71
N ILE A 185 4.07 2.13 3.88
CA ILE A 185 5.07 3.14 4.22
C ILE A 185 6.44 2.58 3.93
N PRO A 186 7.16 3.09 2.92
CA PRO A 186 8.46 2.57 2.56
C PRO A 186 9.52 2.83 3.63
N ILE A 187 10.45 1.89 3.79
CA ILE A 187 11.67 2.06 4.57
C ILE A 187 12.84 2.34 3.61
N PRO A 188 13.64 3.40 3.84
CA PRO A 188 14.80 3.68 3.01
C PRO A 188 15.82 2.54 3.01
N ILE A 189 16.16 2.03 1.83
CA ILE A 189 17.20 1.03 1.64
C ILE A 189 18.59 1.68 1.84
N ARG A 190 19.43 1.03 2.64
CA ARG A 190 20.80 1.46 2.95
C ARG A 190 21.82 0.47 2.40
N GLN A 191 22.95 0.98 1.91
CA GLN A 191 23.98 0.16 1.26
C GLN A 191 24.86 -0.66 2.22
N TYR A 192 25.04 -0.19 3.46
CA TYR A 192 25.93 -0.81 4.45
C TYR A 192 25.24 -1.77 5.43
N LYS A 193 23.97 -2.13 5.15
CA LYS A 193 23.16 -2.97 6.04
C LYS A 193 22.32 -3.95 5.23
N TYR A 194 22.04 -5.08 5.85
CA TYR A 194 21.01 -6.01 5.39
C TYR A 194 19.64 -5.38 5.63
N ASN A 195 18.98 -4.99 4.54
CA ASN A 195 17.67 -4.38 4.57
C ASN A 195 16.62 -5.47 4.74
N GLN A 196 16.30 -5.77 5.99
CA GLN A 196 15.35 -6.84 6.35
C GLN A 196 13.90 -6.43 6.05
N THR A 197 13.54 -5.21 6.43
CA THR A 197 12.19 -4.67 6.26
C THR A 197 12.17 -3.66 5.13
N LEU A 198 11.16 -3.78 4.26
CA LEU A 198 10.97 -2.90 3.11
C LEU A 198 9.81 -1.92 3.30
N PHE A 199 8.71 -2.39 3.90
CA PHE A 199 7.54 -1.55 4.17
C PHE A 199 7.02 -1.78 5.58
N ILE A 200 6.56 -0.69 6.20
CA ILE A 200 5.66 -0.74 7.35
C ILE A 200 4.24 -0.67 6.80
N ILE A 201 3.40 -1.61 7.22
CA ILE A 201 2.00 -1.67 6.82
C ILE A 201 1.15 -1.13 7.94
N LYS A 202 0.46 -0.03 7.64
CA LYS A 202 -0.57 0.51 8.51
C LYS A 202 -1.95 0.17 7.97
N GLY A 203 -2.93 0.03 8.84
CA GLY A 203 -4.29 -0.03 8.37
C GLY A 203 -5.32 0.33 9.41
N ALA A 204 -6.43 0.83 8.90
CA ALA A 204 -7.55 1.32 9.67
C ALA A 204 -8.81 1.24 8.82
N ILE A 205 -9.96 1.24 9.49
CA ILE A 205 -11.24 1.51 8.85
C ILE A 205 -11.46 3.01 8.94
N LYS A 206 -11.60 3.67 7.79
CA LYS A 206 -11.82 5.11 7.67
C LYS A 206 -13.11 5.39 6.92
N ASN A 207 -13.84 6.42 7.31
CA ASN A 207 -15.04 6.83 6.57
C ASN A 207 -14.69 7.61 5.29
N GLU A 208 -15.69 8.00 4.52
CA GLU A 208 -15.50 8.75 3.26
C GLU A 208 -14.81 10.11 3.44
N TYR A 209 -14.86 10.68 4.65
CA TYR A 209 -14.21 11.92 5.08
C TYR A 209 -12.81 11.69 5.65
N ASN A 210 -12.25 10.48 5.50
CA ASN A 210 -10.93 10.09 6.02
C ASN A 210 -10.83 10.10 7.56
N GLN A 211 -11.94 10.10 8.28
CA GLN A 211 -11.93 10.00 9.73
C GLN A 211 -11.76 8.54 10.15
N PHE A 212 -10.95 8.32 11.17
CA PHE A 212 -10.78 7.00 11.80
C PHE A 212 -12.11 6.53 12.38
N VAL A 213 -12.48 5.28 12.06
CA VAL A 213 -13.67 4.62 12.61
C VAL A 213 -13.24 3.58 13.64
N ARG A 214 -12.33 2.69 13.24
CA ARG A 214 -11.74 1.64 14.09
C ARG A 214 -10.53 1.04 13.41
N LYS A 215 -9.80 0.17 14.12
CA LYS A 215 -8.73 -0.65 13.56
C LYS A 215 -9.23 -1.67 12.54
N LEU A 216 -8.37 -2.03 11.59
CA LEU A 216 -8.66 -3.01 10.56
C LEU A 216 -8.24 -4.42 11.02
N ASP A 217 -9.18 -5.35 11.06
CA ASP A 217 -8.88 -6.76 11.30
C ASP A 217 -8.07 -7.36 10.12
N ASN A 218 -7.07 -8.19 10.42
CA ASN A 218 -5.88 -8.36 9.57
C ASN A 218 -5.57 -9.79 9.11
N HIS A 219 -6.43 -10.78 9.39
CA HIS A 219 -6.25 -12.17 8.93
C HIS A 219 -6.00 -12.33 7.41
N HIS A 220 -6.32 -11.30 6.64
CA HIS A 220 -6.11 -11.20 5.20
C HIS A 220 -4.71 -10.88 4.75
N LEU A 221 -4.11 -9.88 5.39
CA LEU A 221 -2.85 -9.33 4.94
C LEU A 221 -1.74 -10.38 5.05
N GLN A 222 -1.88 -11.30 6.02
CA GLN A 222 -1.02 -12.47 6.20
C GLN A 222 -1.10 -13.48 5.05
N LYS A 223 -2.26 -13.62 4.37
CA LYS A 223 -2.45 -14.57 3.26
C LYS A 223 -2.10 -13.98 1.90
N THR A 224 -1.95 -12.65 1.82
CA THR A 224 -1.59 -11.96 0.59
C THR A 224 -0.17 -12.31 0.15
N LYS A 225 0.02 -12.52 -1.15
CA LYS A 225 1.34 -12.66 -1.75
C LYS A 225 1.91 -11.30 -2.13
N TYR A 226 3.12 -11.02 -1.69
CA TYR A 226 3.86 -9.80 -2.00
C TYR A 226 5.17 -10.19 -2.69
N LYS A 227 5.49 -9.48 -3.77
CA LYS A 227 6.75 -9.68 -4.49
C LYS A 227 7.44 -8.36 -4.76
N ILE A 228 8.74 -8.39 -4.95
CA ILE A 228 9.50 -7.22 -5.37
C ILE A 228 10.37 -7.54 -6.59
N ILE A 229 10.45 -6.59 -7.50
CA ILE A 229 11.32 -6.62 -8.69
C ILE A 229 12.19 -5.36 -8.76
N ASN A 230 13.07 -5.30 -9.75
CA ASN A 230 13.93 -4.15 -10.04
C ASN A 230 14.91 -3.81 -8.89
N LEU A 231 15.38 -4.85 -8.20
CA LEU A 231 16.48 -4.76 -7.25
C LEU A 231 17.81 -4.88 -8.01
N PRO A 232 18.80 -4.00 -7.76
CA PRO A 232 20.12 -4.10 -8.36
C PRO A 232 20.72 -5.51 -8.23
N HIS A 233 21.17 -6.08 -9.35
CA HIS A 233 21.83 -7.39 -9.45
C HIS A 233 20.99 -8.62 -9.07
N LEU A 234 19.75 -8.40 -8.62
CA LEU A 234 18.73 -9.44 -8.45
C LEU A 234 17.73 -9.32 -9.60
N ASN A 235 18.09 -9.88 -10.76
CA ASN A 235 17.27 -9.85 -11.99
C ASN A 235 16.00 -10.71 -11.91
N LYS A 236 15.64 -11.22 -10.72
CA LYS A 236 14.49 -12.11 -10.49
C LYS A 236 13.58 -11.51 -9.44
N GLU A 237 12.28 -11.79 -9.57
CA GLU A 237 11.29 -11.49 -8.53
C GLU A 237 11.71 -12.12 -7.20
N GLN A 238 11.57 -11.37 -6.11
CA GLN A 238 11.80 -11.84 -4.76
C GLN A 238 10.47 -11.86 -4.00
N ASP A 239 10.22 -12.94 -3.27
CA ASP A 239 9.06 -13.03 -2.39
C ASP A 239 9.30 -12.24 -1.09
N LEU A 240 8.25 -11.58 -0.62
CA LEU A 240 8.22 -10.88 0.67
C LEU A 240 7.21 -11.54 1.60
N LEU A 241 7.54 -11.63 2.87
CA LEU A 241 6.66 -12.12 3.93
C LEU A 241 6.01 -10.94 4.64
N PHE A 242 4.72 -11.08 4.97
CA PHE A 242 4.04 -10.18 5.88
C PHE A 242 4.21 -10.67 7.33
N GLU A 243 4.96 -9.94 8.13
CA GLU A 243 5.09 -10.15 9.57
C GLU A 243 4.04 -9.34 10.31
N TYR A 244 3.15 -10.03 11.01
CA TYR A 244 2.08 -9.41 11.78
C TYR A 244 2.60 -8.86 13.11
N ASN A 245 2.12 -7.67 13.49
CA ASN A 245 2.34 -7.10 14.80
C ASN A 245 1.28 -7.64 15.77
N GLU A 246 1.65 -8.59 16.63
CA GLU A 246 0.74 -9.23 17.58
C GLU A 246 0.01 -8.24 18.49
N ASP A 247 0.69 -7.15 18.87
CA ASP A 247 0.14 -6.10 19.74
C ASP A 247 -0.74 -5.08 19.00
N TYR A 248 -0.96 -5.24 17.69
CA TYR A 248 -1.67 -4.25 16.87
C TYR A 248 -3.05 -3.87 17.44
N LEU A 249 -3.82 -4.83 17.95
CA LEU A 249 -5.16 -4.53 18.48
C LEU A 249 -5.09 -3.71 19.78
N ASN A 250 -4.05 -3.88 20.58
CA ASN A 250 -3.88 -3.29 21.91
C ASN A 250 -3.01 -2.03 21.94
N SER A 251 -2.24 -1.75 20.88
CA SER A 251 -1.36 -0.59 20.81
C SER A 251 -2.09 0.71 20.42
N ASN A 252 -1.51 1.88 20.62
CA ASN A 252 -2.05 3.13 20.05
C ASN A 252 -1.58 3.40 18.61
N ASP A 253 -0.81 2.48 18.02
CA ASP A 253 -0.28 2.61 16.67
C ASP A 253 -1.16 1.87 15.66
N ASP A 254 -1.30 2.46 14.47
CA ASP A 254 -2.05 1.88 13.35
C ASP A 254 -1.20 0.86 12.55
N THR A 255 0.00 0.51 13.03
CA THR A 255 0.91 -0.45 12.40
C THR A 255 0.44 -1.89 12.60
N ILE A 256 -0.15 -2.46 11.54
CA ILE A 256 -0.61 -3.84 11.48
C ILE A 256 0.57 -4.81 11.37
N GLY A 257 1.64 -4.41 10.67
CA GLY A 257 2.75 -5.31 10.40
C GLY A 257 3.79 -4.73 9.49
N LYS A 258 4.64 -5.61 8.97
CA LYS A 258 5.80 -5.24 8.15
C LYS A 258 5.94 -6.21 6.98
N LEU A 259 6.43 -5.72 5.85
CA LEU A 259 6.89 -6.56 4.74
C LEU A 259 8.39 -6.76 4.85
N VAL A 260 8.80 -8.03 4.98
CA VAL A 260 10.19 -8.43 5.15
C VAL A 260 10.65 -9.31 4.01
N PHE A 261 11.95 -9.24 3.71
CA PHE A 261 12.59 -10.17 2.80
C PHE A 261 12.69 -11.56 3.42
N ILE A 262 12.24 -12.58 2.69
CA ILE A 262 12.34 -13.98 3.11
C ILE A 262 13.76 -14.51 2.88
N ASN A 263 14.41 -14.04 1.81
CA ASN A 263 15.67 -14.58 1.37
C ASN A 263 16.84 -13.97 2.13
N ASN A 264 17.86 -14.81 2.37
CA ASN A 264 19.15 -14.34 2.83
C ASN A 264 20.01 -13.92 1.65
N THR A 265 20.76 -12.84 1.83
CA THR A 265 21.72 -12.37 0.85
C THR A 265 23.12 -12.32 1.45
N TYR A 266 24.12 -12.33 0.58
CA TYR A 266 25.51 -12.03 0.94
C TYR A 266 26.17 -11.29 -0.23
N TYR A 267 27.26 -10.59 0.06
CA TYR A 267 28.10 -9.98 -0.97
C TYR A 267 29.16 -10.98 -1.44
N ASP A 268 29.13 -11.35 -2.71
CA ASP A 268 30.17 -12.16 -3.33
C ASP A 268 31.32 -11.25 -3.77
N TYR A 269 32.47 -11.38 -3.10
CA TYR A 269 33.62 -10.54 -3.35
C TYR A 269 34.26 -10.80 -4.73
N LYS A 270 34.19 -12.03 -5.25
CA LYS A 270 34.80 -12.38 -6.54
C LYS A 270 34.05 -11.75 -7.68
N ASP A 271 32.72 -11.86 -7.60
CA ASP A 271 31.83 -11.35 -8.65
C ASP A 271 31.42 -9.89 -8.41
N GLN A 272 31.81 -9.31 -7.27
CA GLN A 272 31.49 -7.96 -6.81
C GLN A 272 29.98 -7.65 -6.85
N GLN A 273 29.17 -8.63 -6.46
CA GLN A 273 27.72 -8.57 -6.57
C GLN A 273 27.05 -9.20 -5.36
N THR A 274 25.86 -8.70 -5.02
CA THR A 274 25.01 -9.37 -4.04
C THR A 274 24.39 -10.60 -4.68
N LYS A 275 24.53 -11.74 -4.00
CA LYS A 275 23.87 -13.00 -4.39
C LYS A 275 22.83 -13.39 -3.35
N LEU A 276 21.77 -14.07 -3.82
CA LEU A 276 20.94 -14.91 -2.96
C LEU A 276 21.82 -16.05 -2.49
N GLY A 277 21.78 -16.42 -1.21
CA GLY A 277 22.55 -17.60 -0.90
C GLY A 277 22.66 -18.07 0.52
N PHE A 278 23.30 -19.22 0.55
CA PHE A 278 23.63 -20.07 1.67
C PHE A 278 25.14 -19.97 1.92
N GLY A 279 25.53 -19.92 3.19
CA GLY A 279 26.91 -19.74 3.64
C GLY A 279 26.96 -18.96 4.96
N PHE A 280 28.07 -19.05 5.69
CA PHE A 280 28.23 -18.42 7.01
C PHE A 280 28.09 -16.89 6.98
N ASN A 281 28.38 -16.25 5.85
CA ASN A 281 28.33 -14.80 5.69
C ASN A 281 26.96 -14.29 5.22
N SER A 282 26.00 -15.18 4.97
CA SER A 282 24.67 -14.83 4.50
C SER A 282 23.76 -14.42 5.65
N ARG A 283 23.00 -13.34 5.47
CA ARG A 283 22.07 -12.83 6.49
C ARG A 283 20.70 -12.51 5.89
N PRO A 284 19.63 -12.59 6.70
CA PRO A 284 18.29 -12.19 6.26
C PRO A 284 18.25 -10.74 5.81
N GLY A 285 17.56 -10.47 4.69
CA GLY A 285 17.41 -9.14 4.13
C GLY A 285 18.12 -8.95 2.79
N TYR A 286 17.82 -7.84 2.12
CA TYR A 286 18.48 -7.43 0.89
C TYR A 286 19.72 -6.57 1.18
N LEU A 287 20.88 -6.99 0.67
CA LEU A 287 22.10 -6.19 0.68
C LEU A 287 22.30 -5.50 -0.66
N VAL A 288 22.39 -4.18 -0.68
CA VAL A 288 22.79 -3.46 -1.90
C VAL A 288 24.27 -3.72 -2.13
N PRO A 289 24.72 -4.03 -3.37
CA PRO A 289 26.14 -4.17 -3.66
C PRO A 289 26.93 -2.92 -3.26
N TYR A 290 28.09 -3.09 -2.65
CA TYR A 290 28.91 -1.98 -2.15
C TYR A 290 29.38 -1.04 -3.26
N ASN A 291 29.67 -1.59 -4.44
CA ASN A 291 30.07 -0.85 -5.64
C ASN A 291 28.90 -0.15 -6.38
N PHE A 292 27.64 -0.37 -5.97
CA PHE A 292 26.50 0.25 -6.64
C PHE A 292 26.48 1.77 -6.43
N LYS A 293 26.27 2.52 -7.51
CA LYS A 293 26.03 3.97 -7.52
C LYS A 293 24.91 4.29 -8.50
N GLY A 294 23.94 5.09 -8.06
CA GLY A 294 22.85 5.55 -8.92
C GLY A 294 21.49 5.45 -8.26
N ILE A 295 20.46 5.58 -9.08
CA ILE A 295 19.06 5.49 -8.66
C ILE A 295 18.51 4.14 -9.14
N PHE A 296 17.84 3.43 -8.25
CA PHE A 296 17.09 2.22 -8.59
C PHE A 296 15.67 2.32 -8.08
N TYR A 297 14.79 1.55 -8.70
CA TYR A 297 13.34 1.68 -8.56
C TYR A 297 12.71 0.34 -8.17
N PRO A 298 12.87 -0.14 -6.92
CA PRO A 298 12.21 -1.34 -6.50
C PRO A 298 10.70 -1.21 -6.69
N THR A 299 10.11 -2.23 -7.30
CA THR A 299 8.69 -2.26 -7.58
C THR A 299 8.06 -3.40 -6.79
N LEU A 300 7.23 -3.03 -5.82
CA LEU A 300 6.42 -3.94 -5.03
C LEU A 300 5.18 -4.32 -5.86
N ILE A 301 5.00 -5.62 -6.09
CA ILE A 301 3.85 -6.23 -6.74
C ILE A 301 2.94 -6.79 -5.66
N ILE A 302 1.69 -6.35 -5.67
CA ILE A 302 0.74 -6.64 -4.60
C ILE A 302 -0.55 -7.23 -5.17
N ASN A 303 -1.03 -8.29 -4.53
CA ASN A 303 -2.33 -8.90 -4.78
C ASN A 303 -3.23 -8.81 -3.53
N LEU A 304 -3.83 -7.65 -3.30
CA LEU A 304 -4.73 -7.42 -2.16
C LEU A 304 -6.16 -7.81 -2.49
N PHE A 305 -6.69 -8.80 -1.79
CA PHE A 305 -8.05 -9.31 -2.02
C PHE A 305 -8.24 -9.74 -3.50
N LYS A 306 -9.45 -10.13 -3.93
CA LYS A 306 -9.64 -10.51 -5.34
C LYS A 306 -9.73 -9.30 -6.29
N ASP A 307 -9.92 -8.09 -5.75
CA ASP A 307 -10.25 -6.89 -6.56
C ASP A 307 -9.04 -6.01 -6.85
N ILE A 308 -7.93 -6.24 -6.17
CA ILE A 308 -6.72 -5.45 -6.33
C ILE A 308 -5.57 -6.41 -6.57
N ASN A 309 -5.54 -6.93 -7.80
CA ASN A 309 -4.47 -7.80 -8.28
C ASN A 309 -3.45 -7.00 -9.09
N ASN A 310 -2.18 -7.41 -8.99
CA ASN A 310 -1.04 -6.85 -9.73
C ASN A 310 -0.91 -5.34 -9.56
N LEU A 311 -1.18 -4.83 -8.37
CA LEU A 311 -0.91 -3.44 -8.06
C LEU A 311 0.62 -3.25 -7.99
N LEU A 312 1.15 -2.34 -8.80
CA LEU A 312 2.57 -2.00 -8.86
C LEU A 312 2.83 -0.70 -8.09
N ILE A 313 3.64 -0.82 -7.03
CA ILE A 313 4.11 0.30 -6.21
C ILE A 313 5.61 0.45 -6.44
N THR A 314 6.02 1.50 -7.15
CA THR A 314 7.43 1.76 -7.41
C THR A 314 7.98 2.86 -6.50
N MET A 315 9.15 2.63 -5.89
CA MET A 315 9.82 3.61 -5.04
C MET A 315 11.22 3.92 -5.57
N PRO A 316 11.63 5.20 -5.70
CA PRO A 316 13.01 5.55 -6.02
C PRO A 316 13.93 5.49 -4.79
N HIS A 317 15.08 4.83 -4.92
CA HIS A 317 16.20 4.94 -3.98
C HIS A 317 17.44 5.47 -4.68
N ASN A 318 18.09 6.45 -4.05
CA ASN A 318 19.30 7.07 -4.58
C ASN A 318 20.51 6.73 -3.70
N ILE A 319 21.48 6.03 -4.27
CA ILE A 319 22.79 5.78 -3.67
C ILE A 319 23.80 6.73 -4.31
N LYS A 320 24.15 7.79 -3.57
CA LYS A 320 24.97 8.91 -4.08
C LYS A 320 26.40 8.50 -4.42
N LYS A 321 27.00 7.62 -3.62
CA LYS A 321 28.40 7.21 -3.75
C LYS A 321 28.49 5.70 -3.51
N PRO A 322 29.29 4.98 -4.30
CA PRO A 322 29.65 3.61 -3.98
C PRO A 322 30.50 3.63 -2.72
N ILE A 323 30.47 2.53 -1.97
CA ILE A 323 31.25 2.34 -0.75
C ILE A 323 32.24 1.20 -1.00
N LEU A 324 33.44 1.33 -0.45
CA LEU A 324 34.42 0.26 -0.48
C LEU A 324 34.00 -0.86 0.47
N HIS A 325 34.22 -2.11 0.07
CA HIS A 325 33.98 -3.23 0.97
C HIS A 325 34.88 -3.08 2.22
N PRO A 326 34.36 -3.25 3.45
CA PRO A 326 35.14 -3.04 4.67
C PRO A 326 36.41 -3.88 4.77
N GLU A 327 36.36 -5.14 4.32
CA GLU A 327 37.47 -6.10 4.43
C GLU A 327 38.28 -6.29 3.14
N TYR A 328 37.70 -5.95 1.98
CA TYR A 328 38.26 -6.29 0.67
C TYR A 328 38.31 -5.10 -0.29
N GLY A 329 37.84 -3.94 0.16
CA GLY A 329 37.82 -2.73 -0.66
C GLY A 329 39.24 -2.32 -0.96
N ARG A 330 39.57 -2.25 -2.26
CA ARG A 330 40.87 -1.77 -2.72
C ARG A 330 40.74 -0.38 -3.29
N ILE A 331 41.66 0.50 -2.94
CA ILE A 331 41.77 1.85 -3.50
C ILE A 331 43.07 1.98 -4.27
N LYS A 332 42.97 2.64 -5.42
CA LYS A 332 44.15 3.10 -6.16
C LYS A 332 44.46 4.52 -5.73
N LEU A 333 45.69 4.74 -5.29
CA LEU A 333 46.14 6.08 -4.93
C LEU A 333 46.43 6.86 -6.22
N THR A 334 45.93 8.09 -6.28
CA THR A 334 46.21 9.02 -7.37
C THR A 334 46.76 10.30 -6.76
N ILE A 335 47.80 10.86 -7.36
CA ILE A 335 48.31 12.18 -6.99
C ILE A 335 47.35 13.22 -7.57
N ASP A 336 46.74 14.04 -6.71
CA ASP A 336 45.95 15.18 -7.14
C ASP A 336 46.91 16.20 -7.77
N GLU A 337 46.73 16.50 -9.05
CA GLU A 337 47.83 16.97 -9.90
C GLU A 337 48.25 18.41 -9.60
N ASP A 338 49.54 18.57 -9.26
CA ASP A 338 50.38 19.55 -9.93
C ASP A 338 51.22 18.79 -10.96
N ILE A 339 51.03 19.08 -12.25
CA ILE A 339 51.66 18.38 -13.38
C ILE A 339 53.20 18.38 -13.23
N ASP A 340 53.77 19.40 -12.59
CA ASP A 340 55.19 19.51 -12.33
C ASP A 340 55.70 18.49 -11.30
N ILE A 341 54.89 18.13 -10.30
CA ILE A 341 55.28 17.14 -9.27
C ILE A 341 55.29 15.73 -9.87
N LYS A 342 54.29 15.39 -10.69
CA LYS A 342 54.21 14.10 -11.39
C LYS A 342 55.38 13.89 -12.34
N ASN A 343 55.75 14.93 -13.10
CA ASN A 343 56.90 14.89 -14.01
C ASN A 343 58.23 14.81 -13.24
N LYS A 344 58.37 15.52 -12.11
CA LYS A 344 59.54 15.42 -11.23
C LYS A 344 59.69 14.03 -10.62
N LEU A 345 58.61 13.42 -10.15
CA LEU A 345 58.63 12.06 -9.59
C LEU A 345 58.99 11.00 -10.63
N MET A 346 58.51 11.14 -11.88
CA MET A 346 58.83 10.23 -12.99
C MET A 346 60.27 10.39 -13.50
N GLN A 347 60.91 11.54 -13.27
CA GLN A 347 62.29 11.83 -13.67
C GLN A 347 63.35 11.46 -12.60
N MET A 348 62.94 11.13 -11.37
CA MET A 348 63.85 10.69 -10.31
C MET A 348 64.22 9.21 -10.51
N ASN A 349 65.50 8.94 -10.83
CA ASN A 349 66.04 7.60 -11.03
C ASN A 349 65.89 6.70 -9.79
N TYR A 350 65.29 5.51 -9.97
CA TYR A 350 65.37 4.25 -9.20
C TYR A 350 65.16 4.23 -7.67
N THR A 351 65.18 5.34 -6.92
CA THR A 351 64.96 5.32 -5.46
C THR A 351 63.48 5.32 -5.05
N ASN A 352 62.55 5.39 -5.99
CA ASN A 352 61.11 5.45 -5.71
C ASN A 352 60.26 4.39 -6.44
N GLN A 353 60.86 3.25 -6.78
CA GLN A 353 60.14 2.14 -7.40
C GLN A 353 58.96 1.65 -6.54
N GLU A 354 59.10 1.76 -5.21
CA GLU A 354 58.02 1.47 -4.26
C GLU A 354 56.89 2.50 -4.32
N ILE A 355 57.18 3.79 -4.46
CA ILE A 355 56.14 4.83 -4.66
C ILE A 355 55.44 4.63 -6.00
N LEU A 356 56.18 4.33 -7.08
CA LEU A 356 55.58 4.03 -8.38
C LEU A 356 54.69 2.78 -8.30
N ASN A 357 55.13 1.72 -7.63
CA ASN A 357 54.30 0.54 -7.37
C ASN A 357 53.04 0.91 -6.56
N ILE A 358 53.18 1.72 -5.50
CA ILE A 358 52.06 2.21 -4.67
C ILE A 358 51.02 2.99 -5.49
N LEU A 359 51.45 3.68 -6.55
CA LEU A 359 50.57 4.42 -7.46
C LEU A 359 50.02 3.55 -8.59
N GLU A 360 50.66 2.43 -8.92
CA GLU A 360 50.24 1.52 -9.99
C GLU A 360 49.18 0.51 -9.53
N TYR A 361 49.35 -0.05 -8.33
CA TYR A 361 48.49 -1.12 -7.78
C TYR A 361 47.32 -0.59 -6.93
N GLU A 362 46.34 -1.46 -6.71
CA GLU A 362 45.22 -1.20 -5.79
C GLU A 362 45.48 -1.87 -4.43
N TYR A 363 45.23 -1.15 -3.34
CA TYR A 363 45.53 -1.58 -1.98
C TYR A 363 44.31 -1.54 -1.07
N THR A 364 44.20 -2.52 -0.17
CA THR A 364 43.28 -2.50 0.96
C THR A 364 43.73 -1.50 2.03
N LEU A 365 42.82 -1.13 2.94
CA LEU A 365 43.14 -0.24 4.05
C LEU A 365 44.28 -0.81 4.93
N GLU A 366 44.31 -2.11 5.16
CA GLU A 366 45.34 -2.76 5.98
C GLU A 366 46.70 -2.79 5.28
N GLU A 367 46.73 -3.03 3.96
CA GLU A 367 47.95 -2.91 3.15
C GLU A 367 48.47 -1.47 3.17
N LEU A 368 47.60 -0.46 3.07
CA LEU A 368 47.99 0.95 3.17
C LEU A 368 48.51 1.33 4.56
N ILE A 369 47.87 0.85 5.63
CA ILE A 369 48.35 1.05 6.99
C ILE A 369 49.74 0.41 7.15
N THR A 370 49.94 -0.79 6.62
CA THR A 370 51.24 -1.48 6.67
C THR A 370 52.30 -0.70 5.89
N LEU A 371 51.98 -0.23 4.69
CA LEU A 371 52.86 0.61 3.88
C LEU A 371 53.23 1.91 4.62
N SER A 372 52.28 2.54 5.32
CA SER A 372 52.54 3.76 6.11
C SER A 372 53.40 3.53 7.35
N LYS A 373 53.33 2.33 7.95
CA LYS A 373 54.10 1.96 9.15
C LYS A 373 55.51 1.49 8.82
N ASN A 374 55.75 1.07 7.58
CA ASN A 374 57.09 0.85 7.06
C ASN A 374 57.75 2.22 6.77
N GLU A 375 57.97 3.02 7.83
CA GLU A 375 58.57 4.37 7.86
C GLU A 375 60.00 4.47 7.28
N TYR A 376 60.47 3.50 6.50
CA TYR A 376 61.82 3.51 5.91
C TYR A 376 61.94 4.25 4.58
N LEU A 377 60.88 4.90 4.09
CA LEU A 377 60.90 5.53 2.76
C LEU A 377 60.99 7.06 2.74
N ILE A 378 60.94 7.78 3.88
CA ILE A 378 60.91 9.27 3.86
C ILE A 378 61.95 9.95 4.76
N THR A 379 62.73 9.25 5.58
CA THR A 379 63.86 9.87 6.29
C THR A 379 65.19 9.50 5.64
N ASN A 380 65.50 10.15 4.52
CA ASN A 380 66.85 10.56 4.09
C ASN A 380 66.78 11.14 2.67
N VAL A 381 66.18 12.32 2.54
CA VAL A 381 66.51 13.24 1.45
C VAL A 381 67.24 14.40 2.11
N ASN A 382 68.58 14.33 2.11
CA ASN A 382 69.46 15.48 2.25
C ASN A 382 69.77 16.04 0.88
#